data_AF-A0A943PSB6-F1
#
_entry.id   AF-A0A943PSB6-F1
#
_cell.length_a   1.000
_cell.length_b   1.000
_cell.length_c   1.000
_cell.angle_alpha   90.00
_cell.angle_beta   90.00
_cell.angle_gamma   90.00
#
_symmetry.space_group_name_H-M   'P 1'
#
loop_
_entity.id
_entity.type
_entity.pdbx_description
1 polymer ?
#
loop_
_entity_poly.entity_id
_entity_poly.type
_entity_poly.pdbx_seq_one_letter_code
_entity_poly.pdbx_strand_id
1 'polypeptide(L)'
;MEYKYSLIISQCYHQHHQFIVKITPDFLEKAREMVADIKEYKGSKYLNLGDIGNTNKLIRRYNYNGSEGDIYIINSDSILNLLEEVKEYCGYETRMIEYFEDRREVVDHLEKYHSFKEIKNIIEKYFEIL
;
A
#
# COMPACT_ATOMS: atom_id res chain seq x y z
N MET A 1 1.02 -23.07 4.00
CA MET A 1 -0.02 -22.12 4.42
C MET A 1 -0.59 -21.48 3.17
N GLU A 2 -1.91 -21.44 3.06
CA GLU A 2 -2.61 -20.75 1.97
C GLU A 2 -2.98 -19.34 2.44
N TYR A 3 -2.54 -18.32 1.73
CA TYR A 3 -2.87 -16.94 2.08
C TYR A 3 -4.34 -16.65 1.75
N LYS A 4 -5.04 -16.03 2.70
CA LYS A 4 -6.50 -15.75 2.60
C LYS A 4 -6.81 -14.26 2.58
N TYR A 5 -5.92 -13.45 3.14
CA TYR A 5 -6.08 -12.02 3.33
C TYR A 5 -4.79 -11.31 2.90
N SER A 6 -4.95 -10.06 2.50
CA SER A 6 -3.83 -9.18 2.19
C SER A 6 -4.01 -7.83 2.87
N LEU A 7 -2.94 -7.30 3.44
CA LEU A 7 -2.85 -5.93 3.89
C LEU A 7 -2.14 -5.13 2.80
N ILE A 8 -2.87 -4.19 2.20
CA ILE A 8 -2.35 -3.23 1.23
C ILE A 8 -2.03 -1.95 1.98
N ILE A 9 -0.79 -1.48 1.84
CA ILE A 9 -0.29 -0.27 2.48
C ILE A 9 0.20 0.65 1.37
N SER A 10 -0.40 1.81 1.25
CA SER A 10 0.10 2.90 0.42
C SER A 10 0.85 3.86 1.34
N GLN A 11 2.13 4.12 1.08
CA GLN A 11 2.96 5.01 1.90
C GLN A 11 3.33 6.28 1.14
N CYS A 12 3.46 7.39 1.86
CA CYS A 12 4.05 8.64 1.40
C CYS A 12 4.59 9.40 2.61
N TYR A 13 5.86 9.81 2.60
CA TYR A 13 6.54 10.32 3.80
C TYR A 13 6.37 9.39 5.01
N HIS A 14 5.73 9.86 6.08
CA HIS A 14 5.45 9.07 7.28
C HIS A 14 4.03 8.50 7.30
N GLN A 15 3.17 8.85 6.34
CA GLN A 15 1.79 8.42 6.28
C GLN A 15 1.65 7.10 5.53
N HIS A 16 0.78 6.23 6.03
CA HIS A 16 0.48 4.88 5.58
C HIS A 16 -1.04 4.73 5.58
N HIS A 17 -1.64 4.68 4.39
CA HIS A 17 -3.03 4.28 4.24
C HIS A 17 -3.10 2.76 4.13
N GLN A 18 -3.85 2.14 5.03
CA GLN A 18 -3.81 0.69 5.27
C GLN A 18 -5.18 0.08 5.05
N PHE A 19 -5.24 -0.98 4.24
CA PHE A 19 -6.48 -1.63 3.82
C PHE A 19 -6.32 -3.14 3.85
N ILE A 20 -7.18 -3.83 4.59
CA ILE A 20 -7.23 -5.29 4.59
C ILE A 20 -8.25 -5.75 3.55
N VAL A 21 -7.85 -6.66 2.69
CA VAL A 21 -8.70 -7.22 1.63
C VAL A 21 -8.67 -8.74 1.64
N LYS A 22 -9.70 -9.36 1.07
CA LYS A 22 -9.74 -10.81 0.87
C LYS A 22 -8.98 -11.20 -0.41
N ILE A 23 -8.19 -12.28 -0.35
CA ILE A 23 -7.52 -12.84 -1.52
C ILE A 23 -8.53 -13.65 -2.35
N THR A 24 -8.55 -13.39 -3.66
CA THR A 24 -9.33 -14.10 -4.67
C THR A 24 -8.41 -14.85 -5.65
N PRO A 25 -8.93 -15.79 -6.46
CA PRO A 25 -8.10 -16.55 -7.40
C PRO A 25 -7.30 -15.69 -8.39
N ASP A 26 -7.83 -14.51 -8.75
CA ASP A 26 -7.23 -13.52 -9.65
C ASP A 26 -6.43 -12.42 -8.92
N PHE A 27 -6.12 -12.62 -7.63
CA PHE A 27 -5.51 -11.60 -6.78
C PHE A 27 -4.24 -10.96 -7.36
N LEU A 28 -3.32 -11.75 -7.94
CA LEU A 28 -2.06 -11.22 -8.47
C LEU A 28 -2.26 -10.33 -9.70
N GLU A 29 -3.24 -10.64 -10.54
CA GLU A 29 -3.57 -9.83 -11.72
C GLU A 29 -4.14 -8.49 -11.27
N LYS A 30 -5.18 -8.53 -10.42
CA LYS A 30 -5.77 -7.35 -9.77
C LYS A 30 -4.76 -6.51 -9.01
N ALA A 31 -3.83 -7.14 -8.29
CA ALA A 31 -2.80 -6.43 -7.52
C ALA A 31 -1.83 -5.67 -8.42
N ARG A 32 -1.49 -6.20 -9.61
CA ARG A 32 -0.64 -5.49 -10.58
C ARG A 32 -1.35 -4.29 -11.16
N GLU A 33 -2.62 -4.44 -11.54
CA GLU A 33 -3.44 -3.35 -12.05
C GLU A 33 -3.64 -2.27 -10.97
N MET A 34 -3.94 -2.66 -9.74
CA MET A 34 -4.02 -1.76 -8.60
C MET A 34 -2.71 -1.00 -8.37
N VAL A 35 -1.55 -1.68 -8.40
CA VAL A 35 -0.25 -1.02 -8.25
C VAL A 35 -0.01 -0.04 -9.40
N ALA A 36 -0.41 -0.38 -10.63
CA ALA A 36 -0.32 0.52 -11.77
C ALA A 36 -1.18 1.78 -11.59
N ASP A 37 -2.45 1.62 -11.18
CA ASP A 37 -3.36 2.73 -10.91
C ASP A 37 -2.87 3.64 -9.77
N ILE A 38 -2.42 3.06 -8.64
CA ILE A 38 -1.88 3.84 -7.51
C ILE A 38 -0.62 4.59 -7.95
N LYS A 39 0.26 3.92 -8.70
CA LYS A 39 1.48 4.52 -9.24
C LYS A 39 1.18 5.71 -10.14
N GLU A 40 0.20 5.56 -11.04
CA GLU A 40 -0.23 6.62 -11.95
C GLU A 40 -0.82 7.80 -11.18
N TYR A 41 -1.73 7.53 -10.24
CA TYR A 41 -2.31 8.56 -9.38
C TYR A 41 -1.25 9.32 -8.59
N LYS A 42 -0.28 8.61 -8.00
CA LYS A 42 0.86 9.22 -7.29
C LYS A 42 1.82 9.94 -8.23
N GLY A 43 1.70 9.81 -9.55
CA GLY A 43 2.60 10.46 -10.52
C GLY A 43 4.01 9.87 -10.54
N SER A 44 4.18 8.58 -10.21
CA SER A 44 5.53 8.02 -10.13
C SER A 44 6.19 7.84 -11.50
N LYS A 45 7.48 8.16 -11.56
CA LYS A 45 8.30 8.12 -12.79
C LYS A 45 8.81 6.72 -13.16
N TYR A 46 8.71 5.74 -12.26
CA TYR A 46 9.25 4.40 -12.50
C TYR A 46 8.31 3.53 -13.32
N LEU A 47 8.81 2.89 -14.38
CA LEU A 47 7.97 2.07 -15.27
C LEU A 47 7.60 0.70 -14.70
N ASN A 48 8.38 0.15 -13.77
CA ASN A 48 8.13 -1.17 -13.18
C ASN A 48 6.99 -1.16 -12.14
N LEU A 49 6.53 -2.34 -11.74
CA LEU A 49 5.53 -2.57 -10.69
C LEU A 49 6.14 -3.17 -9.42
N GLY A 50 7.45 -3.02 -9.20
CA GLY A 50 8.15 -3.62 -8.06
C GLY A 50 8.08 -5.15 -8.07
N ASP A 51 8.04 -5.75 -6.88
CA ASP A 51 8.03 -7.20 -6.70
C ASP A 51 6.85 -7.86 -7.40
N ILE A 52 5.65 -7.26 -7.36
CA ILE A 52 4.42 -7.85 -7.92
C ILE A 52 4.47 -7.99 -9.45
N GLY A 53 5.24 -7.12 -10.12
CA GLY A 53 5.47 -7.20 -11.56
C GLY A 53 6.46 -8.29 -11.99
N ASN A 54 7.28 -8.78 -11.06
CA ASN A 54 8.41 -9.68 -11.35
C ASN A 54 8.14 -11.14 -11.00
N THR A 55 6.93 -11.49 -10.55
CA THR A 55 6.59 -12.86 -10.17
C THR A 55 5.11 -13.20 -10.40
N ASN A 56 4.84 -14.48 -10.64
CA ASN A 56 3.50 -15.09 -10.67
C ASN A 56 3.22 -15.92 -9.42
N LYS A 57 4.12 -15.91 -8.43
CA LYS A 57 3.96 -16.67 -7.19
C LYS A 57 3.32 -15.79 -6.13
N LEU A 58 2.30 -16.32 -5.46
CA LEU A 58 1.75 -15.74 -4.25
C LEU A 58 2.75 -15.93 -3.09
N ILE A 59 3.37 -14.85 -2.63
CA ILE A 59 4.38 -14.84 -1.56
C ILE A 59 3.91 -13.94 -0.41
N ARG A 60 4.63 -13.96 0.72
CA ARG A 60 4.24 -13.20 1.92
C ARG A 60 4.21 -11.70 1.70
N ARG A 61 5.17 -11.13 0.97
CA ARG A 61 5.32 -9.68 0.86
C ARG A 61 5.73 -9.27 -0.55
N TYR A 62 5.12 -8.19 -1.03
CA TYR A 62 5.56 -7.46 -2.21
C TYR A 62 5.81 -6.01 -1.83
N ASN A 63 6.85 -5.44 -2.43
CA ASN A 63 7.16 -4.03 -2.30
C ASN A 63 7.23 -3.39 -3.68
N TYR A 64 6.72 -2.18 -3.77
CA TYR A 64 6.96 -1.25 -4.85
C TYR A 64 7.53 0.02 -4.23
N ASN A 65 8.74 0.40 -4.64
CA ASN A 65 9.42 1.58 -4.13
C ASN A 65 9.28 2.71 -5.14
N GLY A 66 8.36 3.64 -4.87
CA GLY A 66 7.96 4.71 -5.79
C GLY A 66 8.74 6.00 -5.58
N SER A 67 8.65 6.92 -6.55
CA SER A 67 9.22 8.27 -6.40
C SER A 67 8.44 9.15 -5.42
N GLU A 68 7.11 9.01 -5.39
CA GLU A 68 6.20 9.76 -4.50
C GLU A 68 5.67 8.89 -3.35
N GLY A 69 6.44 7.86 -2.98
CA GLY A 69 6.14 6.93 -1.90
C GLY A 69 5.85 5.50 -2.37
N ASP A 70 5.83 4.59 -1.41
CA ASP A 70 5.87 3.16 -1.63
C ASP A 70 4.48 2.52 -1.60
N ILE A 71 4.43 1.25 -2.00
CA ILE A 71 3.29 0.36 -1.81
C ILE A 71 3.81 -0.97 -1.27
N TYR A 72 3.23 -1.43 -0.17
CA TYR A 72 3.51 -2.74 0.42
C TYR A 72 2.26 -3.59 0.40
N ILE A 73 2.40 -4.86 0.01
CA ILE A 73 1.31 -5.85 0.01
C ILE A 73 1.77 -7.02 0.88
N ILE A 74 1.09 -7.26 2.00
CA ILE A 74 1.45 -8.28 2.99
C ILE A 74 0.34 -9.33 3.06
N ASN A 75 0.65 -10.54 2.62
CA ASN A 75 -0.28 -11.65 2.60
C ASN A 75 -0.21 -12.48 3.87
N SER A 76 -1.38 -12.91 4.34
CA SER A 76 -1.53 -13.70 5.56
C SER A 76 -2.70 -14.68 5.43
N ASP A 77 -2.65 -15.77 6.17
CA ASP A 77 -3.78 -16.68 6.38
C ASP A 77 -4.71 -16.23 7.51
N SER A 78 -4.31 -15.19 8.26
CA SER A 78 -4.98 -14.68 9.46
C SER A 78 -5.10 -13.15 9.43
N ILE A 79 -6.33 -12.64 9.62
CA ILE A 79 -6.59 -11.21 9.82
C ILE A 79 -5.88 -10.70 11.08
N LEU A 80 -5.82 -11.50 12.15
CA LEU A 80 -5.17 -11.09 13.40
C LEU A 80 -3.69 -10.76 13.18
N ASN A 81 -2.99 -11.55 12.36
CA ASN A 81 -1.60 -11.27 12.02
C ASN A 81 -1.47 -9.96 11.24
N LEU A 82 -2.42 -9.67 10.34
CA LEU A 82 -2.43 -8.40 9.60
C LEU A 82 -2.74 -7.21 10.51
N LEU A 83 -3.60 -7.38 11.51
CA LEU A 83 -3.87 -6.32 12.49
C LEU A 83 -2.64 -5.99 13.35
N GLU A 84 -1.77 -6.97 13.64
CA GLU A 84 -0.49 -6.69 14.30
C GLU A 84 0.46 -5.90 13.38
N GLU A 85 0.54 -6.25 12.09
CA GLU A 85 1.29 -5.46 11.11
C GLU A 85 0.74 -4.02 11.03
N VAL A 86 -0.60 -3.84 11.04
CA VAL A 86 -1.24 -2.52 11.04
C VAL A 86 -0.79 -1.67 12.22
N LYS A 87 -0.78 -2.24 13.43
CA LYS A 87 -0.31 -1.55 14.63
C LYS A 87 1.15 -1.12 14.50
N GLU A 88 1.98 -1.95 13.87
CA GLU A 88 3.39 -1.63 13.66
C GLU A 88 3.55 -0.36 12.80
N TYR A 89 2.83 -0.28 11.68
CA TYR A 89 2.83 0.91 10.80
C TYR A 89 2.31 2.15 11.51
N CYS A 90 1.19 2.07 12.24
CA CYS A 90 0.69 3.20 13.05
C CYS A 90 1.73 3.69 14.07
N GLY A 91 2.47 2.75 14.68
CA GLY A 91 3.58 3.06 15.56
C GLY A 91 4.74 3.78 14.86
N TYR A 92 5.06 3.42 13.61
CA TYR A 92 6.05 4.14 12.81
C TYR A 92 5.62 5.56 12.50
N GLU A 93 4.37 5.79 12.10
CA GLU A 93 3.89 7.15 11.80
C GLU A 93 4.07 8.09 12.99
N THR A 94 3.62 7.62 14.17
CA THR A 94 3.67 8.39 15.41
C THR A 94 5.10 8.80 15.77
N ARG A 95 6.06 7.88 15.59
CA ARG A 95 7.49 8.15 15.84
C ARG A 95 8.09 9.08 14.80
N MET A 96 7.65 8.99 13.54
CA MET A 96 8.27 9.70 12.42
C MET A 96 7.77 11.13 12.27
N ILE A 97 6.57 11.47 12.77
CA ILE A 97 6.02 12.83 12.73
C ILE A 97 6.98 13.88 13.33
N GLU A 98 7.76 13.50 14.35
CA GLU A 98 8.69 14.41 15.03
C GLU A 98 9.94 14.75 14.20
N TYR A 99 10.25 13.98 13.15
CA TYR A 99 11.46 14.14 12.35
C TYR A 99 11.31 15.05 11.13
N PHE A 100 10.10 15.55 10.83
CA PHE A 100 9.88 16.45 9.69
C PHE A 100 9.94 17.91 10.12
N GLU A 101 11.03 18.57 9.72
CA GLU A 101 11.32 19.97 10.07
C GLU A 101 10.37 20.98 9.38
N ASP A 102 9.96 20.71 8.13
CA ASP A 102 8.97 21.52 7.41
C ASP A 102 7.62 20.81 7.29
N ARG A 103 6.72 21.10 8.22
CA ARG A 103 5.38 20.50 8.24
C ARG A 103 4.49 20.96 7.09
N ARG A 104 4.75 22.11 6.44
CA ARG A 104 3.86 22.62 5.38
C ARG A 104 4.12 21.94 4.06
N GLU A 105 5.38 21.83 3.65
CA GLU A 105 5.73 21.13 2.40
C GLU A 105 5.28 19.66 2.43
N VAL A 106 5.42 18.99 3.58
CA VAL A 106 4.94 17.62 3.77
C VAL A 106 3.42 17.53 3.66
N VAL A 107 2.67 18.45 4.28
CA VAL A 107 1.20 18.47 4.20
C VAL A 107 0.73 18.70 2.77
N ASP A 108 1.27 19.71 2.08
CA ASP A 108 0.89 20.03 0.70
C ASP A 108 1.18 18.85 -0.25
N HIS A 109 2.29 18.14 -0.02
CA HIS A 109 2.64 16.95 -0.79
C HIS A 109 1.68 15.78 -0.52
N LEU A 110 1.36 15.52 0.75
CA LEU A 110 0.40 14.47 1.13
C LEU A 110 -1.00 14.75 0.59
N GLU A 111 -1.46 15.99 0.63
CA GLU A 111 -2.76 16.38 0.06
C GLU A 111 -2.80 16.13 -1.45
N LYS A 112 -1.70 16.37 -2.15
CA LYS A 112 -1.61 16.22 -3.60
C LYS A 112 -1.49 14.77 -4.07
N TYR A 113 -0.68 13.96 -3.41
CA TYR A 113 -0.31 12.61 -3.89
C TYR A 113 -0.77 11.47 -2.97
N HIS A 114 -1.38 11.78 -1.82
CA HIS A 114 -1.69 10.78 -0.81
C HIS A 114 -3.08 10.95 -0.16
N SER A 115 -4.07 11.44 -0.91
CA SER A 115 -5.48 11.40 -0.46
C SER A 115 -5.94 9.98 -0.13
N PHE A 116 -6.38 9.77 1.12
CA PHE A 116 -6.98 8.50 1.57
C PHE A 116 -8.15 8.09 0.68
N LYS A 117 -9.00 9.06 0.31
CA LYS A 117 -10.19 8.81 -0.52
C LYS A 117 -9.82 8.27 -1.90
N GLU A 118 -8.84 8.88 -2.55
CA GLU A 118 -8.42 8.45 -3.89
C GLU A 118 -7.76 7.07 -3.85
N ILE A 119 -6.88 6.82 -2.89
CA ILE A 119 -6.27 5.50 -2.70
C ILE A 119 -7.33 4.43 -2.40
N LYS A 120 -8.26 4.73 -1.50
CA LYS A 120 -9.38 3.82 -1.16
C LYS A 120 -10.22 3.51 -2.41
N ASN A 121 -10.60 4.54 -3.17
CA ASN A 121 -11.37 4.36 -4.40
C ASN A 121 -10.64 3.46 -5.40
N ILE A 122 -9.32 3.64 -5.57
CA ILE A 122 -8.52 2.77 -6.44
C ILE A 122 -8.55 1.32 -5.95
N ILE A 123 -8.33 1.07 -4.65
CA ILE A 123 -8.34 -0.28 -4.09
C ILE A 123 -9.72 -0.93 -4.24
N GLU A 124 -10.81 -0.19 -4.01
CA GLU A 124 -12.19 -0.69 -4.14
C GLU A 124 -12.57 -1.07 -5.57
N LYS A 125 -11.86 -0.57 -6.61
CA LYS A 125 -12.05 -1.05 -7.99
C LYS A 125 -11.66 -2.52 -8.15
N TYR A 126 -10.69 -2.99 -7.37
CA TYR A 126 -10.06 -4.30 -7.53
C TYR A 126 -10.45 -5.29 -6.44
N PHE A 127 -10.68 -4.80 -5.21
CA PHE A 127 -10.84 -5.63 -4.02
C PHE A 127 -11.97 -5.15 -3.12
N GLU A 128 -12.60 -6.11 -2.45
CA GLU A 128 -13.49 -5.82 -1.32
C GLU A 128 -12.64 -5.59 -0.05
N ILE A 129 -12.75 -4.39 0.52
CA ILE A 129 -12.09 -4.00 1.77
C ILE A 129 -12.92 -4.54 2.95
N LEU A 130 -12.24 -5.15 3.92
CA LEU A 130 -12.84 -5.75 5.13
C LEU A 130 -12.90 -4.77 6.30
#